data_AF-A0A7C4F7D9-F1
#
_entry.id   AF-A0A7C4F7D9-F1
#
_cell.length_a   1.000
_cell.length_b   1.000
_cell.length_c   1.000
_cell.angle_alpha   90.00
_cell.angle_beta   90.00
_cell.angle_gamma   90.00
#
_symmetry.space_group_name_H-M   'P 1'
#
loop_
_entity.id
_entity.type
_entity.pdbx_description
1 polymer ?
#
loop_
_entity_poly.entity_id
_entity_poly.type
_entity_poly.pdbx_seq_one_letter_code
_entity_poly.pdbx_strand_id
1 'polypeptide(L)'
;MVTKKIHFAVLALSVLIAAFTLTVYSECTGGARSATPEIVSVECAPQVPLPNASITFTVVCANISNNTVLYLQICVGDVCTMPVKMVQKTNESFEYTFTPGISGNPPTKDGDNLSYEILYEGNVVYQDYVVVHQNNPPEISAVNFEPVLPVYGSSVRIVARASDDYGIVALRYSISCAGTYMNGTMNYTNGTYSAEILPWQPGTYLVNITARDNSMQERSVIKSLYVVSENATDKEPPVLVEMFGVKLPDGKMKLHAYLHDASAILAVKVEVDGVWYNLSQVGDFEFEATVPETEHLALVAIDAFNNTLNETYAIKVYSEGVEVKNQEISAVTIALILFLGILTGASLILFIRTAKLHIFILILCVIALILSAIAGEIAKSADAGGNIYNGNTCWSCLGLSPKTLNVSWLEKYPNGSEVQHPQWILDLLKKGKPVLVYVHQVPCTGCEIQWKDMVTHGIISADGKISGKYAGSIEFVVLDVTSGSETRDSGIEVLRTYTSGPIGTPTTVCFTMHSGKVLWWAKAGVVYSNELTAVLDEAIHLMHG
;
A
#
# COMPACT_ATOMS: atom_id res chain seq x y z
N MET A 1 -7.80 -57.38 -92.14
CA MET A 1 -9.00 -57.14 -91.30
C MET A 1 -8.74 -57.13 -89.79
N VAL A 2 -7.52 -57.45 -89.31
CA VAL A 2 -7.20 -57.52 -87.87
C VAL A 2 -6.66 -56.20 -87.30
N THR A 3 -6.12 -55.31 -88.13
CA THR A 3 -5.51 -54.03 -87.68
C THR A 3 -6.51 -52.91 -87.42
N LYS A 4 -7.72 -52.94 -88.01
CA LYS A 4 -8.76 -51.93 -87.75
C LYS A 4 -9.47 -52.11 -86.39
N LYS A 5 -9.45 -53.31 -85.80
CA LYS A 5 -10.08 -53.55 -84.48
C LYS A 5 -9.24 -53.06 -83.30
N ILE A 6 -7.92 -52.97 -83.44
CA ILE A 6 -7.02 -52.53 -82.37
C ILE A 6 -7.04 -51.01 -82.20
N HIS A 7 -7.15 -50.24 -83.29
CA HIS A 7 -7.26 -48.77 -83.19
C HIS A 7 -8.57 -48.31 -82.54
N PHE A 8 -9.69 -49.03 -82.75
CA PHE A 8 -10.95 -48.68 -82.11
C PHE A 8 -10.97 -48.97 -80.60
N ALA A 9 -10.28 -50.04 -80.17
CA ALA A 9 -10.17 -50.38 -78.75
C ALA A 9 -9.27 -49.39 -77.99
N VAL A 10 -8.18 -48.92 -78.60
CA VAL A 10 -7.28 -47.94 -77.99
C VAL A 10 -7.94 -46.56 -77.90
N LEU A 11 -8.68 -46.14 -78.94
CA LEU A 11 -9.40 -44.86 -78.92
C LEU A 11 -10.54 -44.86 -77.87
N ALA A 12 -11.30 -45.95 -77.77
CA ALA A 12 -12.36 -46.11 -76.78
C ALA A 12 -11.82 -46.11 -75.34
N LEU A 13 -10.66 -46.74 -75.10
CA LEU A 13 -10.01 -46.75 -73.79
C LEU A 13 -9.46 -45.36 -73.41
N SER A 14 -8.90 -44.60 -74.36
CA SER A 14 -8.47 -43.22 -74.11
C SER A 14 -9.63 -42.26 -73.82
N VAL A 15 -10.79 -42.46 -74.45
CA VAL A 15 -12.01 -41.66 -74.17
C VAL A 15 -12.63 -42.07 -72.82
N LEU A 16 -12.60 -43.35 -72.45
CA LEU A 16 -13.05 -43.79 -71.13
C LEU A 16 -12.16 -43.26 -70.01
N ILE A 17 -10.83 -43.27 -70.19
CA ILE A 17 -9.89 -42.73 -69.20
C ILE A 17 -10.05 -41.21 -69.07
N ALA A 18 -10.22 -40.48 -70.18
CA ALA A 18 -10.48 -39.03 -70.15
C ALA A 18 -11.82 -38.69 -69.48
N ALA A 19 -12.87 -39.47 -69.73
CA ALA A 19 -14.17 -39.31 -69.08
C ALA A 19 -14.10 -39.68 -67.58
N PHE A 20 -13.35 -40.71 -67.19
CA PHE A 20 -13.18 -41.06 -65.77
C PHE A 20 -12.35 -40.01 -65.02
N THR A 21 -11.33 -39.41 -65.65
CA THR A 21 -10.58 -38.29 -65.06
C THR A 21 -11.38 -36.99 -64.98
N LEU A 22 -12.36 -36.75 -65.88
CA LEU A 22 -13.25 -35.59 -65.76
C LEU A 22 -14.36 -35.80 -64.73
N THR A 23 -14.88 -37.02 -64.57
CA THR A 23 -15.98 -37.29 -63.63
C THR A 23 -15.48 -37.35 -62.17
N VAL A 24 -14.21 -37.74 -61.93
CA VAL A 24 -13.60 -37.70 -60.59
C VAL A 24 -13.16 -36.27 -60.20
N TYR A 25 -13.12 -35.32 -61.13
CA TYR A 25 -12.75 -33.92 -60.84
C TYR A 25 -13.96 -32.99 -60.60
N SER A 26 -15.21 -33.45 -60.77
CA SER A 26 -16.39 -32.59 -60.65
C SER A 26 -17.31 -32.85 -59.45
N GLU A 27 -16.93 -33.70 -58.49
CA GLU A 27 -17.72 -33.96 -57.27
C GLU A 27 -17.04 -33.55 -55.95
N CYS A 28 -16.02 -32.69 -55.99
CA CYS A 28 -15.36 -32.14 -54.78
C CYS A 28 -15.27 -30.60 -54.75
N THR A 29 -16.25 -29.89 -55.33
CA THR A 29 -16.35 -28.42 -55.22
C THR A 29 -17.64 -27.93 -54.57
N GLY A 30 -18.31 -28.81 -53.82
CA GLY A 30 -19.31 -28.45 -52.82
C GLY A 30 -18.71 -28.25 -51.43
N GLY A 31 -17.43 -27.86 -51.33
CA GLY A 31 -16.90 -27.38 -50.06
C GLY A 31 -17.63 -26.09 -49.74
N ALA A 32 -18.58 -26.14 -48.80
CA ALA A 32 -19.18 -24.95 -48.23
C ALA A 32 -18.03 -24.00 -47.91
N ARG A 33 -17.92 -22.89 -48.65
CA ARG A 33 -16.93 -21.86 -48.34
C ARG A 33 -17.18 -21.52 -46.89
N SER A 34 -16.22 -21.85 -46.02
CA SER A 34 -16.23 -21.43 -44.63
C SER A 34 -16.50 -19.94 -44.68
N ALA A 35 -17.65 -19.51 -44.16
CA ALA A 35 -17.99 -18.10 -44.17
C ALA A 35 -16.85 -17.37 -43.44
N THR A 36 -16.32 -16.31 -44.05
CA THR A 36 -15.34 -15.46 -43.38
C THR A 36 -15.92 -15.05 -42.04
N PRO A 37 -15.21 -15.25 -40.91
CA PRO A 37 -15.73 -14.88 -39.60
C PRO A 37 -16.03 -13.38 -39.60
N GLU A 38 -17.22 -13.02 -39.10
CA GLU A 38 -17.62 -11.62 -38.98
C GLU A 38 -17.11 -11.10 -37.63
N ILE A 39 -16.20 -10.12 -37.64
CA ILE A 39 -15.69 -9.51 -36.42
C ILE A 39 -16.79 -8.59 -35.86
N VAL A 40 -17.34 -8.97 -34.71
CA VAL A 40 -18.41 -8.24 -34.02
C VAL A 40 -17.83 -7.10 -33.18
N SER A 41 -16.79 -7.37 -32.42
CA SER A 41 -16.06 -6.36 -31.65
C SER A 41 -14.60 -6.75 -31.43
N VAL A 42 -13.76 -5.73 -31.25
CA VAL A 42 -12.40 -5.88 -30.76
C VAL A 42 -12.22 -4.92 -29.60
N GLU A 43 -11.78 -5.43 -28.46
CA GLU A 43 -11.52 -4.66 -27.25
C GLU A 43 -10.05 -4.80 -26.86
N CYS A 44 -9.41 -3.68 -26.51
CA CYS A 44 -8.08 -3.67 -25.90
C CYS A 44 -8.18 -3.23 -24.43
N ALA A 45 -7.42 -3.92 -23.56
CA ALA A 45 -7.33 -3.62 -22.14
C ALA A 45 -5.84 -3.55 -21.72
N PRO A 46 -5.35 -2.41 -21.17
CA PRO A 46 -6.09 -1.17 -20.90
C PRO A 46 -6.55 -0.46 -22.18
N GLN A 47 -7.59 0.38 -22.07
CA GLN A 47 -8.02 1.25 -23.19
C GLN A 47 -6.98 2.33 -23.47
N VAL A 48 -6.23 2.74 -22.45
CA VAL A 48 -5.08 3.65 -22.56
C VAL A 48 -3.84 2.91 -22.05
N PRO A 49 -3.12 2.19 -22.93
CA PRO A 49 -1.94 1.44 -22.53
C PRO A 49 -0.82 2.35 -22.02
N LEU A 50 -0.19 1.95 -20.90
CA LEU A 50 1.03 2.59 -20.40
C LEU A 50 2.28 2.11 -21.18
N PRO A 51 3.36 2.90 -21.20
CA PRO A 51 4.65 2.46 -21.72
C PRO A 51 5.11 1.13 -21.12
N ASN A 52 5.41 0.16 -21.99
CA ASN A 52 5.84 -1.20 -21.66
C ASN A 52 4.84 -2.03 -20.82
N ALA A 53 3.59 -1.60 -20.65
CA ALA A 53 2.56 -2.40 -20.01
C ALA A 53 2.00 -3.45 -20.97
N SER A 54 1.52 -4.57 -20.41
CA SER A 54 0.85 -5.60 -21.21
C SER A 54 -0.53 -5.13 -21.67
N ILE A 55 -0.88 -5.47 -22.92
CA ILE A 55 -2.15 -5.13 -23.56
C ILE A 55 -2.84 -6.44 -23.94
N THR A 56 -4.08 -6.62 -23.49
CA THR A 56 -4.88 -7.79 -23.86
C THR A 56 -5.91 -7.40 -24.91
N PHE A 57 -5.91 -8.13 -26.02
CA PHE A 57 -6.86 -8.01 -27.12
C PHE A 57 -7.90 -9.11 -27.00
N THR A 58 -9.17 -8.72 -26.96
CA THR A 58 -10.32 -9.65 -27.00
C THR A 58 -11.10 -9.40 -28.27
N VAL A 59 -11.28 -10.44 -29.08
CA VAL A 59 -12.00 -10.38 -30.36
C VAL A 59 -13.23 -11.25 -30.25
N VAL A 60 -14.41 -10.67 -30.49
CA VAL A 60 -15.69 -11.39 -30.56
C VAL A 60 -16.11 -11.52 -32.02
N CYS A 61 -16.49 -12.72 -32.43
CA CYS A 61 -16.83 -13.06 -33.80
C CYS A 61 -18.21 -13.72 -33.91
N ALA A 62 -18.91 -13.46 -35.00
CA ALA A 62 -20.08 -14.19 -35.44
C ALA A 62 -19.73 -15.12 -36.62
N ASN A 63 -20.61 -16.10 -36.88
CA ASN A 63 -20.50 -17.03 -38.01
C ASN A 63 -19.21 -17.88 -38.02
N ILE A 64 -18.65 -18.21 -36.85
CA ILE A 64 -17.41 -18.98 -36.78
C ILE A 64 -17.67 -20.50 -36.84
N SER A 65 -16.72 -21.22 -37.44
CA SER A 65 -16.69 -22.68 -37.37
C SER A 65 -15.87 -23.14 -36.17
N ASN A 66 -16.05 -24.38 -35.71
CA ASN A 66 -15.23 -24.95 -34.63
C ASN A 66 -13.73 -25.00 -34.95
N ASN A 67 -13.34 -24.78 -36.22
CA ASN A 67 -11.95 -24.78 -36.67
C ASN A 67 -11.44 -23.37 -37.01
N THR A 68 -12.20 -22.31 -36.70
CA THR A 68 -11.77 -20.94 -36.96
C THR A 68 -10.53 -20.61 -36.13
N VAL A 69 -9.47 -20.18 -36.81
CA VAL A 69 -8.23 -19.73 -36.18
C VAL A 69 -7.98 -18.28 -36.60
N LEU A 70 -7.83 -17.40 -35.61
CA LEU A 70 -7.43 -16.02 -35.81
C LEU A 70 -5.97 -15.83 -35.43
N TYR A 71 -5.31 -14.94 -36.16
CA TYR A 71 -3.98 -14.45 -35.84
C TYR A 71 -4.04 -12.95 -35.56
N LEU A 72 -3.20 -12.47 -34.66
CA LEU A 72 -3.02 -11.06 -34.35
C LEU A 72 -1.61 -10.65 -34.74
N GLN A 73 -1.50 -9.59 -35.54
CA GLN A 73 -0.24 -8.92 -35.85
C GLN A 73 -0.27 -7.53 -35.23
N ILE A 74 0.81 -7.13 -34.57
CA ILE A 74 0.91 -5.83 -33.88
C ILE A 74 2.15 -5.11 -34.40
N CYS A 75 2.00 -3.83 -34.72
CA CYS A 75 3.10 -2.95 -35.09
C CYS A 75 3.20 -1.78 -34.11
N VAL A 76 4.42 -1.48 -33.68
CA VAL A 76 4.75 -0.28 -32.90
C VAL A 76 5.65 0.60 -33.76
N GLY A 77 5.08 1.68 -34.30
CA GLY A 77 5.71 2.42 -35.40
C GLY A 77 5.92 1.52 -36.62
N ASP A 78 7.15 1.46 -37.14
CA ASP A 78 7.50 0.65 -38.31
C ASP A 78 7.90 -0.80 -37.97
N VAL A 79 7.85 -1.20 -36.69
CA VAL A 79 8.30 -2.53 -36.23
C VAL A 79 7.09 -3.41 -35.94
N CYS A 80 6.89 -4.45 -36.75
CA CYS A 80 5.78 -5.39 -36.60
C CYS A 80 6.22 -6.74 -36.01
N THR A 81 5.34 -7.34 -35.20
CA THR A 81 5.46 -8.74 -34.79
C THR A 81 5.14 -9.67 -35.96
N MET A 82 5.58 -10.92 -35.87
CA MET A 82 5.03 -11.99 -36.71
C MET A 82 3.58 -12.25 -36.27
N PRO A 83 2.64 -12.58 -37.18
CA PRO A 83 1.28 -12.95 -36.80
C PRO A 83 1.25 -14.08 -35.76
N VAL A 84 0.62 -13.84 -34.61
CA VAL A 84 0.54 -14.78 -33.50
C VAL A 84 -0.87 -15.35 -33.39
N LYS A 85 -0.98 -16.67 -33.24
CA LYS A 85 -2.28 -17.34 -33.07
C LYS A 85 -2.95 -16.88 -31.78
N MET A 86 -4.18 -16.38 -31.88
CA MET A 86 -4.99 -16.03 -30.72
C MET A 86 -5.55 -17.29 -30.03
N VAL A 87 -5.75 -17.22 -28.72
CA VAL A 87 -6.31 -18.32 -27.92
C VAL A 87 -7.82 -18.19 -27.90
N GLN A 88 -8.53 -19.19 -28.42
CA GLN A 88 -9.99 -19.25 -28.33
C GLN A 88 -10.42 -19.48 -26.87
N LYS A 89 -11.20 -18.55 -26.30
CA LYS A 89 -11.70 -18.62 -24.92
C LYS A 89 -13.11 -19.17 -24.86
N THR A 90 -13.95 -18.84 -25.84
CA THR A 90 -15.31 -19.35 -25.99
C THR A 90 -15.60 -19.69 -27.46
N ASN A 91 -16.79 -20.20 -27.77
CA ASN A 91 -17.21 -20.47 -29.14
C ASN A 91 -17.30 -19.22 -30.02
N GLU A 92 -17.16 -18.01 -29.48
CA GLU A 92 -17.26 -16.76 -30.24
C GLU A 92 -16.16 -15.76 -29.87
N SER A 93 -15.27 -16.08 -28.92
CA SER A 93 -14.25 -15.16 -28.43
C SER A 93 -12.82 -15.70 -28.47
N PHE A 94 -11.91 -14.83 -28.87
CA PHE A 94 -10.47 -15.07 -28.97
C PHE A 94 -9.70 -14.02 -28.18
N GLU A 95 -8.60 -14.41 -27.54
CA GLU A 95 -7.81 -13.52 -26.69
C GLU A 95 -6.31 -13.67 -26.99
N TYR A 96 -5.58 -12.56 -26.89
CA TYR A 96 -4.12 -12.54 -26.88
C TYR A 96 -3.59 -11.41 -26.00
N THR A 97 -2.55 -11.70 -25.20
CA THR A 97 -1.85 -10.69 -24.40
C THR A 97 -0.51 -10.35 -25.03
N PHE A 98 -0.38 -9.12 -25.49
CA PHE A 98 0.88 -8.53 -25.95
C PHE A 98 1.65 -7.95 -24.77
N THR A 99 2.86 -8.42 -24.53
CA THR A 99 3.76 -7.83 -23.53
C THR A 99 4.97 -7.20 -24.25
N PRO A 100 5.06 -5.86 -24.30
CA PRO A 100 6.19 -5.16 -24.94
C PRO A 100 7.54 -5.60 -24.37
N GLY A 101 8.55 -5.73 -25.23
CA GLY A 101 9.92 -6.10 -24.83
C GLY A 101 10.14 -7.58 -24.48
N ILE A 102 9.08 -8.39 -24.41
CA ILE A 102 9.19 -9.84 -24.17
C ILE A 102 9.08 -10.60 -25.48
N SER A 103 9.88 -11.67 -25.64
CA SER A 103 9.80 -12.60 -26.79
C SER A 103 9.95 -11.94 -28.17
N GLY A 104 10.71 -10.84 -28.26
CA GLY A 104 10.91 -10.12 -29.52
C GLY A 104 9.80 -9.13 -29.87
N ASN A 105 8.80 -8.93 -29.00
CA ASN A 105 7.83 -7.85 -29.14
C ASN A 105 8.54 -6.50 -29.03
N PRO A 106 8.23 -5.52 -29.92
CA PRO A 106 8.79 -4.18 -29.80
C PRO A 106 8.39 -3.54 -28.45
N PRO A 107 9.31 -2.84 -27.76
CA PRO A 107 8.96 -2.06 -26.57
C PRO A 107 8.08 -0.88 -26.96
N THR A 108 7.30 -0.36 -26.01
CA THR A 108 6.43 0.82 -26.23
C THR A 108 6.86 1.99 -25.35
N LYS A 109 6.61 3.20 -25.84
CA LYS A 109 6.90 4.50 -25.21
C LYS A 109 5.67 5.41 -25.28
N ASP A 110 5.71 6.48 -24.51
CA ASP A 110 4.69 7.52 -24.57
C ASP A 110 4.58 8.12 -25.99
N GLY A 111 3.36 8.22 -26.49
CA GLY A 111 3.03 8.68 -27.83
C GLY A 111 3.15 7.64 -28.94
N ASP A 112 3.55 6.40 -28.64
CA ASP A 112 3.64 5.36 -29.67
C ASP A 112 2.25 4.97 -30.19
N ASN A 113 2.10 4.92 -31.51
CA ASN A 113 0.93 4.33 -32.16
C ASN A 113 1.15 2.82 -32.31
N LEU A 114 0.32 2.04 -31.62
CA LEU A 114 0.28 0.59 -31.72
C LEU A 114 -0.86 0.20 -32.66
N SER A 115 -0.53 -0.04 -33.93
CA SER A 115 -1.50 -0.58 -34.89
C SER A 115 -1.58 -2.10 -34.75
N TYR A 116 -2.75 -2.65 -34.99
CA TYR A 116 -2.98 -4.09 -34.90
C TYR A 116 -3.93 -4.57 -35.98
N GLU A 117 -3.66 -5.79 -36.46
CA GLU A 117 -4.41 -6.45 -37.53
C GLU A 117 -4.85 -7.83 -37.07
N ILE A 118 -6.12 -8.15 -37.26
CA ILE A 118 -6.67 -9.51 -37.08
C ILE A 118 -6.68 -10.18 -38.44
N LEU A 119 -6.04 -11.35 -38.53
CA LEU A 119 -5.93 -12.14 -39.75
C LEU A 119 -6.72 -13.44 -39.64
N TYR A 120 -7.45 -13.77 -40.71
CA TYR A 120 -8.10 -15.06 -40.93
C TYR A 120 -7.61 -15.64 -42.25
N GLU A 121 -7.08 -16.87 -42.22
CA GLU A 121 -6.48 -17.54 -43.39
C GLU A 121 -5.40 -16.69 -44.09
N GLY A 122 -4.67 -15.86 -43.33
CA GLY A 122 -3.63 -14.97 -43.83
C GLY A 122 -4.12 -13.64 -44.43
N ASN A 123 -5.43 -13.40 -44.45
CA ASN A 123 -6.01 -12.13 -44.91
C ASN A 123 -6.39 -11.26 -43.71
N VAL A 124 -6.13 -9.96 -43.79
CA VAL A 124 -6.58 -8.98 -42.79
C VAL A 124 -8.10 -8.86 -42.86
N VAL A 125 -8.77 -9.17 -41.75
CA VAL A 125 -10.24 -9.06 -41.61
C VAL A 125 -10.66 -7.91 -40.70
N TYR A 126 -9.73 -7.38 -39.91
CA TYR A 126 -9.93 -6.19 -39.08
C TYR A 126 -8.58 -5.48 -38.85
N GLN A 127 -8.61 -4.16 -38.79
CA GLN A 127 -7.44 -3.34 -38.50
C GLN A 127 -7.86 -2.10 -37.71
N ASP A 128 -7.10 -1.78 -36.68
CA ASP A 128 -7.27 -0.57 -35.88
C ASP A 128 -5.95 -0.21 -35.18
N TYR A 129 -5.94 0.82 -34.34
CA TYR A 129 -4.78 1.21 -33.54
C TYR A 129 -5.17 1.72 -32.15
N VAL A 130 -4.20 1.69 -31.23
CA VAL A 130 -4.29 2.33 -29.91
C VAL A 130 -3.03 3.15 -29.68
N VAL A 131 -3.18 4.31 -29.03
CA VAL A 131 -2.04 5.18 -28.69
C VAL A 131 -1.60 4.86 -27.27
N VAL A 132 -0.30 4.64 -27.10
CA VAL A 132 0.33 4.44 -25.79
C VAL A 132 0.54 5.81 -25.17
N HIS A 133 0.07 5.98 -23.93
CA HIS A 133 0.21 7.25 -23.21
C HIS A 133 0.82 7.03 -21.85
N GLN A 134 1.73 7.92 -21.47
CA GLN A 134 2.12 8.05 -20.09
C GLN A 134 0.96 8.71 -19.32
N ASN A 135 0.24 7.91 -18.56
CA ASN A 135 -0.86 8.36 -17.71
C ASN A 135 -0.40 8.47 -16.26
N ASN A 136 -0.75 9.56 -15.57
CA ASN A 136 -0.53 9.60 -14.13
C ASN A 136 -1.59 8.74 -13.41
N PRO A 137 -1.32 8.21 -12.21
CA PRO A 137 -2.36 7.56 -11.42
C PRO A 137 -3.49 8.56 -11.08
N PRO A 138 -4.75 8.09 -10.98
CA PRO A 138 -5.88 8.97 -10.73
C PRO A 138 -5.74 9.70 -9.38
N GLU A 139 -6.30 10.90 -9.28
CA GLU A 139 -6.32 11.71 -8.06
C GLU A 139 -7.72 11.70 -7.44
N ILE A 140 -7.81 11.45 -6.12
CA ILE A 140 -9.04 11.61 -5.33
C ILE A 140 -8.89 12.89 -4.51
N SER A 141 -9.56 13.97 -4.94
CA SER A 141 -9.38 15.30 -4.36
C SER A 141 -10.30 15.59 -3.17
N ALA A 142 -11.43 14.90 -3.05
CA ALA A 142 -12.35 15.06 -1.93
C ALA A 142 -13.19 13.80 -1.68
N VAL A 143 -13.48 13.54 -0.40
CA VAL A 143 -14.43 12.53 0.07
C VAL A 143 -15.20 13.14 1.23
N ASN A 144 -16.53 13.22 1.10
CA ASN A 144 -17.44 13.80 2.08
C ASN A 144 -18.59 12.81 2.39
N PHE A 145 -19.21 13.00 3.55
CA PHE A 145 -20.37 12.22 4.00
C PHE A 145 -21.57 13.14 4.24
N GLU A 146 -22.74 12.70 3.79
CA GLU A 146 -24.01 13.42 3.95
C GLU A 146 -25.06 12.48 4.58
N PRO A 147 -25.54 12.74 5.82
CA PRO A 147 -25.06 13.79 6.73
C PRO A 147 -23.64 13.50 7.24
N VAL A 148 -22.94 14.53 7.74
CA VAL A 148 -21.58 14.42 8.31
C VAL A 148 -21.57 13.51 9.54
N LEU A 149 -22.65 13.56 10.33
CA LEU A 149 -22.85 12.74 11.52
C LEU A 149 -24.14 11.93 11.38
N PRO A 150 -24.10 10.80 10.69
CA PRO A 150 -25.28 9.97 10.48
C PRO A 150 -25.68 9.22 11.74
N VAL A 151 -27.00 9.14 11.94
CA VAL A 151 -27.60 8.28 12.95
C VAL A 151 -27.75 6.87 12.40
N TYR A 152 -27.45 5.88 13.23
CA TYR A 152 -27.67 4.47 12.93
C TYR A 152 -29.09 4.22 12.43
N GLY A 153 -29.22 3.44 11.35
CA GLY A 153 -30.51 3.20 10.68
C GLY A 153 -30.90 4.27 9.66
N SER A 154 -30.15 5.38 9.53
CA SER A 154 -30.34 6.38 8.48
C SER A 154 -29.40 6.14 7.30
N SER A 155 -29.86 6.44 6.08
CA SER A 155 -29.00 6.39 4.89
C SER A 155 -27.88 7.43 4.97
N VAL A 156 -26.68 7.07 4.54
CA VAL A 156 -25.51 7.95 4.42
C VAL A 156 -25.09 7.98 2.98
N ARG A 157 -25.01 9.19 2.43
CA ARG A 157 -24.51 9.42 1.09
C ARG A 157 -23.02 9.76 1.15
N ILE A 158 -22.21 8.91 0.52
CA ILE A 158 -20.78 9.12 0.32
C ILE A 158 -20.62 9.89 -0.98
N VAL A 159 -19.94 11.03 -0.96
CA VAL A 159 -19.68 11.85 -2.14
C VAL A 159 -18.19 12.02 -2.32
N ALA A 160 -17.68 11.69 -3.51
CA ALA A 160 -16.28 11.79 -3.83
C ALA A 160 -16.04 12.53 -5.16
N ARG A 161 -14.88 13.17 -5.25
CA ARG A 161 -14.36 13.79 -6.49
C ARG A 161 -13.06 13.12 -6.86
N ALA A 162 -12.97 12.70 -8.11
CA ALA A 162 -11.77 12.13 -8.68
C ALA A 162 -11.53 12.65 -10.10
N SER A 163 -10.27 12.76 -10.48
CA SER A 163 -9.82 13.21 -11.78
C SER A 163 -8.63 12.40 -12.26
N ASP A 164 -8.48 12.31 -13.57
CA ASP A 164 -7.40 11.61 -14.26
C ASP A 164 -7.21 12.29 -15.63
N ASP A 165 -5.98 12.31 -16.15
CA ASP A 165 -5.64 12.88 -17.45
C ASP A 165 -6.30 12.14 -18.63
N TYR A 166 -6.63 10.86 -18.44
CA TYR A 166 -7.28 10.03 -19.46
C TYR A 166 -8.63 9.48 -19.02
N GLY A 167 -9.17 9.95 -17.88
CA GLY A 167 -10.50 9.62 -17.41
C GLY A 167 -10.56 8.43 -16.45
N ILE A 168 -11.64 8.40 -15.67
CA ILE A 168 -11.88 7.40 -14.63
C ILE A 168 -12.83 6.33 -15.16
N VAL A 169 -12.40 5.06 -15.10
CA VAL A 169 -13.23 3.89 -15.43
C VAL A 169 -14.26 3.64 -14.35
N ALA A 170 -13.82 3.67 -13.08
CA ALA A 170 -14.67 3.36 -11.96
C ALA A 170 -14.15 4.02 -10.67
N LEU A 171 -15.11 4.44 -9.83
CA LEU A 171 -14.85 4.78 -8.44
C LEU A 171 -15.57 3.75 -7.56
N ARG A 172 -14.82 3.07 -6.70
CA ARG A 172 -15.34 2.01 -5.82
C ARG A 172 -15.16 2.42 -4.37
N TYR A 173 -16.03 1.91 -3.51
CA TYR A 173 -15.88 2.02 -2.07
C TYR A 173 -15.77 0.64 -1.44
N SER A 174 -15.00 0.56 -0.36
CA SER A 174 -14.96 -0.56 0.58
C SER A 174 -15.05 0.02 1.99
N ILE A 175 -16.01 -0.46 2.75
CA ILE A 175 -16.35 0.07 4.06
C ILE A 175 -16.18 -1.05 5.08
N SER A 176 -15.56 -0.75 6.21
CA SER A 176 -15.39 -1.72 7.29
C SER A 176 -15.73 -1.14 8.65
N CYS A 177 -16.43 -1.92 9.47
CA CYS A 177 -16.74 -1.58 10.85
C CYS A 177 -16.86 -2.87 11.67
N ALA A 178 -16.12 -2.94 12.79
CA ALA A 178 -16.02 -4.11 13.66
C ALA A 178 -15.86 -5.46 12.90
N GLY A 179 -15.06 -5.48 11.84
CA GLY A 179 -14.71 -6.68 11.09
C GLY A 179 -15.75 -7.10 10.05
N THR A 180 -16.87 -6.40 9.94
CA THR A 180 -17.82 -6.54 8.83
C THR A 180 -17.39 -5.62 7.68
N TYR A 181 -17.54 -6.08 6.44
CA TYR A 181 -17.16 -5.34 5.23
C TYR A 181 -18.32 -5.23 4.24
N MET A 182 -18.43 -4.08 3.59
CA MET A 182 -19.33 -3.83 2.46
C MET A 182 -18.54 -3.17 1.34
N ASN A 183 -18.81 -3.53 0.10
CA ASN A 183 -18.19 -2.91 -1.07
C ASN A 183 -19.23 -2.54 -2.13
N GLY A 184 -18.89 -1.58 -2.97
CA GLY A 184 -19.74 -1.16 -4.07
C GLY A 184 -19.05 -0.23 -5.04
N THR A 185 -19.76 0.12 -6.10
CA THR A 185 -19.35 1.11 -7.10
C THR A 185 -20.15 2.39 -6.89
N MET A 186 -19.52 3.54 -7.02
CA MET A 186 -20.17 4.84 -6.91
C MET A 186 -20.74 5.28 -8.26
N ASN A 187 -21.91 5.91 -8.25
CA ASN A 187 -22.57 6.43 -9.43
C ASN A 187 -22.02 7.82 -9.79
N TYR A 188 -21.62 8.00 -11.05
CA TYR A 188 -21.16 9.29 -11.55
C TYR A 188 -22.33 10.16 -11.99
N THR A 189 -22.42 11.38 -11.45
CA THR A 189 -23.41 12.38 -11.85
C THR A 189 -22.83 13.78 -11.69
N ASN A 190 -22.86 14.57 -12.77
CA ASN A 190 -22.45 15.99 -12.78
C ASN A 190 -21.07 16.27 -12.14
N GLY A 191 -20.04 15.49 -12.48
CA GLY A 191 -18.68 15.71 -11.97
C GLY A 191 -18.43 15.18 -10.55
N THR A 192 -19.37 14.44 -9.98
CA THR A 192 -19.24 13.83 -8.66
C THR A 192 -19.61 12.36 -8.70
N TYR A 193 -18.93 11.56 -7.88
CA TYR A 193 -19.26 10.17 -7.65
C TYR A 193 -20.02 10.08 -6.33
N SER A 194 -21.13 9.35 -6.30
CA SER A 194 -21.87 9.15 -5.06
C SER A 194 -22.38 7.73 -4.88
N ALA A 195 -22.45 7.28 -3.63
CA ALA A 195 -23.08 6.04 -3.23
C ALA A 195 -23.91 6.26 -1.97
N GLU A 196 -25.03 5.57 -1.86
CA GLU A 196 -25.81 5.51 -0.62
C GLU A 196 -25.53 4.20 0.09
N ILE A 197 -25.32 4.29 1.40
CA ILE A 197 -25.11 3.15 2.27
C ILE A 197 -26.06 3.23 3.46
N LEU A 198 -26.41 2.07 4.02
CA LEU A 198 -27.14 1.99 5.28
C LEU A 198 -26.21 1.38 6.33
N PRO A 199 -25.70 2.17 7.30
CA PRO A 199 -24.86 1.65 8.37
C PRO A 199 -25.57 0.54 9.13
N TRP A 200 -24.87 -0.58 9.34
CA TRP A 200 -25.44 -1.78 9.99
C TRP A 200 -25.24 -1.82 11.51
N GLN A 201 -24.48 -0.89 12.06
CA GLN A 201 -24.31 -0.67 13.51
C GLN A 201 -23.76 0.74 13.80
N PRO A 202 -23.89 1.27 15.03
CA PRO A 202 -23.15 2.44 15.47
C PRO A 202 -21.63 2.20 15.53
N GLY A 203 -20.84 3.27 15.46
CA GLY A 203 -19.38 3.24 15.62
C GLY A 203 -18.62 3.84 14.45
N THR A 204 -17.30 3.67 14.45
CA THR A 204 -16.41 4.17 13.40
C THR A 204 -16.33 3.20 12.24
N TYR A 205 -16.59 3.71 11.04
CA TYR A 205 -16.45 3.03 9.77
C TYR A 205 -15.21 3.54 9.05
N LEU A 206 -14.33 2.64 8.61
CA LEU A 206 -13.24 2.98 7.71
C LEU A 206 -13.76 2.85 6.27
N VAL A 207 -13.88 3.98 5.59
CA VAL A 207 -14.36 4.09 4.21
C VAL A 207 -13.16 4.27 3.28
N ASN A 208 -12.79 3.22 2.57
CA ASN A 208 -11.76 3.25 1.54
C ASN A 208 -12.38 3.51 0.17
N ILE A 209 -12.04 4.65 -0.45
CA ILE A 209 -12.45 5.00 -1.81
C ILE A 209 -11.30 4.73 -2.76
N THR A 210 -11.54 3.97 -3.82
CA THR A 210 -10.55 3.60 -4.82
C THR A 210 -10.99 4.06 -6.21
N ALA A 211 -10.16 4.90 -6.83
CA ALA A 211 -10.31 5.33 -8.21
C ALA A 211 -9.48 4.42 -9.12
N ARG A 212 -10.07 4.03 -10.26
CA ARG A 212 -9.38 3.31 -11.34
C ARG A 212 -9.51 4.10 -12.63
N ASP A 213 -8.39 4.35 -13.29
CA ASP A 213 -8.33 5.07 -14.58
C ASP A 213 -8.48 4.14 -15.79
N ASN A 214 -8.48 4.71 -17.00
CA ASN A 214 -8.53 3.97 -18.28
C ASN A 214 -7.22 3.20 -18.59
N SER A 215 -6.16 3.48 -17.84
CA SER A 215 -4.86 2.81 -17.88
C SER A 215 -4.75 1.66 -16.86
N MET A 216 -5.85 1.37 -16.14
CA MET A 216 -5.96 0.37 -15.07
C MET A 216 -5.08 0.65 -13.84
N GLN A 217 -4.57 1.86 -13.68
CA GLN A 217 -3.92 2.30 -12.45
C GLN A 217 -4.98 2.61 -11.39
N GLU A 218 -4.60 2.44 -10.12
CA GLU A 218 -5.49 2.68 -9.00
C GLU A 218 -4.87 3.64 -7.99
N ARG A 219 -5.72 4.44 -7.36
CA ARG A 219 -5.39 5.21 -6.16
C ARG A 219 -6.49 5.12 -5.14
N SER A 220 -6.10 5.00 -3.87
CA SER A 220 -7.03 4.84 -2.75
C SER A 220 -6.86 5.94 -1.71
N VAL A 221 -7.97 6.35 -1.10
CA VAL A 221 -8.01 7.25 0.08
C VAL A 221 -8.93 6.62 1.12
N ILE A 222 -8.48 6.60 2.38
CA ILE A 222 -9.27 6.12 3.51
C ILE A 222 -9.79 7.33 4.29
N LYS A 223 -11.07 7.30 4.64
CA LYS A 223 -11.71 8.28 5.53
C LYS A 223 -12.51 7.57 6.61
N SER A 224 -12.50 8.13 7.81
CA SER A 224 -13.29 7.67 8.93
C SER A 224 -14.68 8.31 8.89
N LEU A 225 -15.73 7.49 9.01
CA LEU A 225 -17.14 7.90 9.13
C LEU A 225 -17.65 7.42 10.48
N TYR A 226 -18.10 8.33 11.33
CA TYR A 226 -18.68 7.95 12.62
C TYR A 226 -20.20 7.94 12.57
N VAL A 227 -20.79 6.82 12.98
CA VAL A 227 -22.24 6.62 12.99
C VAL A 227 -22.71 6.58 14.44
N VAL A 228 -23.56 7.53 14.83
CA VAL A 228 -24.08 7.62 16.20
C VAL A 228 -25.24 6.66 16.42
N SER A 229 -25.37 6.10 17.63
CA SER A 229 -26.62 5.45 18.03
C SER A 229 -27.70 6.51 18.26
N GLU A 230 -28.98 6.23 17.97
CA GLU A 230 -30.11 7.13 18.28
C GLU A 230 -30.12 7.59 19.75
N ASN A 231 -29.61 6.75 20.66
CA ASN A 231 -29.58 7.02 22.11
C ASN A 231 -28.16 7.23 22.66
N ALA A 232 -27.15 7.36 21.80
CA ALA A 232 -25.81 7.63 22.29
C ALA A 232 -25.77 8.97 23.02
N THR A 233 -25.09 8.99 24.16
CA THR A 233 -24.73 10.20 24.86
C THR A 233 -23.23 10.16 25.08
N ASP A 234 -22.48 11.04 24.43
CA ASP A 234 -21.14 11.35 24.89
C ASP A 234 -21.21 12.55 25.82
N LYS A 235 -20.47 12.50 26.91
CA LYS A 235 -20.33 13.61 27.88
C LYS A 235 -18.87 14.02 28.05
N GLU A 236 -17.94 13.27 27.46
CA GLU A 236 -16.52 13.56 27.55
C GLU A 236 -16.17 14.47 26.36
N PRO A 237 -15.50 15.62 26.58
CA PRO A 237 -14.99 16.42 25.49
C PRO A 237 -13.80 15.73 24.81
N PRO A 238 -13.44 16.16 23.58
CA PRO A 238 -12.23 15.70 22.92
C PRO A 238 -10.99 15.84 23.79
N VAL A 239 -10.07 14.89 23.67
CA VAL A 239 -8.80 14.88 24.40
C VAL A 239 -7.67 15.23 23.44
N LEU A 240 -6.91 16.29 23.74
CA LEU A 240 -5.66 16.57 23.04
C LEU A 240 -4.59 15.56 23.47
N VAL A 241 -4.10 14.78 22.51
CA VAL A 241 -3.00 13.82 22.71
C VAL A 241 -1.65 14.53 22.61
N GLU A 242 -1.45 15.29 21.54
CA GLU A 242 -0.19 15.99 21.30
C GLU A 242 -0.42 17.18 20.37
N MET A 243 0.41 18.22 20.52
CA MET A 243 0.41 19.36 19.60
C MET A 243 1.82 19.94 19.45
N PHE A 244 2.23 20.19 18.21
CA PHE A 244 3.50 20.83 17.90
C PHE A 244 3.43 21.66 16.61
N GLY A 245 4.36 22.60 16.47
CA GLY A 245 4.53 23.41 15.27
C GLY A 245 5.82 23.06 14.53
N VAL A 246 5.79 23.12 13.20
CA VAL A 246 6.98 23.08 12.34
C VAL A 246 7.12 24.45 11.68
N LYS A 247 8.20 25.16 11.99
CA LYS A 247 8.48 26.50 11.45
C LYS A 247 8.62 26.41 9.93
N LEU A 248 7.99 27.34 9.21
CA LEU A 248 8.08 27.50 7.77
C LEU A 248 8.98 28.69 7.42
N PRO A 249 9.50 28.78 6.18
CA PRO A 249 10.48 29.82 5.80
C PRO A 249 9.88 31.23 5.78
N ASP A 250 8.56 31.35 5.72
CA ASP A 250 7.83 32.62 5.65
C ASP A 250 7.47 33.21 7.03
N GLY A 251 8.00 32.64 8.12
CA GLY A 251 7.72 33.07 9.49
C GLY A 251 6.37 32.57 10.04
N LYS A 252 5.72 31.65 9.33
CA LYS A 252 4.57 30.88 9.85
C LYS A 252 5.06 29.55 10.44
N MET A 253 4.13 28.80 11.02
CA MET A 253 4.33 27.39 11.35
C MET A 253 3.20 26.53 10.78
N LYS A 254 3.56 25.30 10.40
CA LYS A 254 2.61 24.22 10.18
C LYS A 254 2.32 23.58 11.54
N LEU A 255 1.11 23.81 12.04
CA LEU A 255 0.63 23.27 13.31
C LEU A 255 0.06 21.87 13.07
N HIS A 256 0.46 20.91 13.92
CA HIS A 256 -0.09 19.56 14.00
C HIS A 256 -0.75 19.39 15.36
N ALA A 257 -2.00 18.95 15.39
CA ALA A 257 -2.73 18.60 16.60
C ALA A 257 -3.30 17.18 16.48
N TYR A 258 -2.97 16.33 17.44
CA TYR A 258 -3.48 14.98 17.57
C TYR A 258 -4.57 14.95 18.62
N LEU A 259 -5.81 14.73 18.20
CA LEU A 259 -6.98 14.76 19.08
C LEU A 259 -7.69 13.41 19.03
N HIS A 260 -8.16 12.95 20.18
CA HIS A 260 -8.92 11.73 20.31
C HIS A 260 -10.27 12.01 20.97
N ASP A 261 -11.32 11.44 20.40
CA ASP A 261 -12.66 11.47 20.98
C ASP A 261 -13.38 10.18 20.62
N ALA A 262 -14.13 9.60 21.55
CA ALA A 262 -14.87 8.36 21.31
C ALA A 262 -16.04 8.56 20.34
N SER A 263 -16.56 9.78 20.25
CA SER A 263 -17.66 10.20 19.39
C SER A 263 -17.27 10.89 18.09
N ALA A 264 -15.99 10.89 17.73
CA ALA A 264 -15.43 11.62 16.60
C ALA A 264 -15.47 13.15 16.75
N ILE A 265 -14.50 13.79 16.10
CA ILE A 265 -14.26 15.23 16.19
C ILE A 265 -14.82 15.90 14.95
N LEU A 266 -15.77 16.82 15.13
CA LEU A 266 -16.43 17.52 14.03
C LEU A 266 -15.67 18.75 13.54
N ALA A 267 -15.04 19.47 14.48
CA ALA A 267 -14.34 20.70 14.17
C ALA A 267 -13.19 20.93 15.14
N VAL A 268 -12.07 21.41 14.61
CA VAL A 268 -10.91 21.84 15.38
C VAL A 268 -10.51 23.23 14.91
N LYS A 269 -10.39 24.15 15.86
CA LYS A 269 -9.95 25.52 15.61
C LYS A 269 -8.90 25.93 16.62
N VAL A 270 -7.98 26.78 16.19
CA VAL A 270 -7.02 27.42 17.08
C VAL A 270 -7.09 28.92 16.97
N GLU A 271 -6.93 29.60 18.09
CA GLU A 271 -6.78 31.06 18.15
C GLU A 271 -5.30 31.40 18.35
N VAL A 272 -4.74 32.16 17.41
CA VAL A 272 -3.40 32.71 17.48
C VAL A 272 -3.52 34.23 17.38
N ASP A 273 -3.04 34.94 18.40
CA ASP A 273 -3.07 36.41 18.48
C ASP A 273 -4.45 37.04 18.19
N GLY A 274 -5.53 36.40 18.66
CA GLY A 274 -6.91 36.90 18.48
C GLY A 274 -7.57 36.51 17.17
N VAL A 275 -6.93 35.68 16.34
CA VAL A 275 -7.45 35.22 15.04
C VAL A 275 -7.69 33.70 15.08
N TRP A 276 -8.89 33.27 14.67
CA TRP A 276 -9.27 31.86 14.59
C TRP A 276 -8.87 31.22 13.26
N TYR A 277 -8.21 30.08 13.33
CA TYR A 277 -7.80 29.24 12.20
C TYR A 277 -8.48 27.88 12.32
N ASN A 278 -9.10 27.40 11.24
CA ASN A 278 -9.65 26.05 11.20
C ASN A 278 -8.53 25.06 10.86
N LEU A 279 -8.44 23.96 11.60
CA LEU A 279 -7.54 22.87 11.25
C LEU A 279 -8.28 21.88 10.34
N SER A 280 -7.58 21.40 9.32
CA SER A 280 -8.07 20.38 8.40
C SER A 280 -7.62 19.01 8.89
N GLN A 281 -8.54 18.05 8.92
CA GLN A 281 -8.20 16.68 9.29
C GLN A 281 -7.39 16.02 8.16
N VAL A 282 -6.12 15.70 8.44
CA VAL A 282 -5.19 15.07 7.49
C VAL A 282 -4.94 13.60 7.78
N GLY A 283 -5.26 13.14 8.99
CA GLY A 283 -5.22 11.73 9.41
C GLY A 283 -6.39 11.39 10.33
N ASP A 284 -6.46 10.16 10.82
CA ASP A 284 -7.60 9.72 11.66
C ASP A 284 -7.76 10.57 12.93
N PHE A 285 -6.64 10.95 13.54
CA PHE A 285 -6.59 11.78 14.74
C PHE A 285 -5.81 13.07 14.54
N GLU A 286 -5.30 13.32 13.32
CA GLU A 286 -4.37 14.40 13.03
C GLU A 286 -5.06 15.55 12.29
N PHE A 287 -4.86 16.74 12.83
CA PHE A 287 -5.40 17.98 12.33
C PHE A 287 -4.26 18.96 12.05
N GLU A 288 -4.28 19.61 10.89
CA GLU A 288 -3.23 20.54 10.46
C GLU A 288 -3.78 21.92 10.11
N ALA A 289 -3.02 22.96 10.42
CA ALA A 289 -3.22 24.31 9.88
C ALA A 289 -1.89 25.04 9.71
N THR A 290 -1.84 25.98 8.76
CA THR A 290 -0.76 26.97 8.71
C THR A 290 -1.19 28.21 9.48
N VAL A 291 -0.43 28.55 10.52
CA VAL A 291 -0.73 29.67 11.43
C VAL A 291 0.53 30.52 11.65
N PRO A 292 0.42 31.78 12.12
CA PRO A 292 1.58 32.54 12.57
C PRO A 292 2.38 31.77 13.64
N GLU A 293 3.71 31.92 13.65
CA GLU A 293 4.56 31.34 14.70
C GLU A 293 4.17 31.90 16.07
N THR A 294 3.84 31.02 17.03
CA THR A 294 3.49 31.41 18.40
C THR A 294 3.96 30.35 19.40
N GLU A 295 4.26 30.78 20.63
CA GLU A 295 4.56 29.89 21.76
C GLU A 295 3.29 29.42 22.49
N HIS A 296 2.16 30.11 22.29
CA HIS A 296 0.89 29.83 22.94
C HIS A 296 -0.29 29.95 21.98
N LEU A 297 -1.26 29.05 22.10
CA LEU A 297 -2.54 29.19 21.39
C LEU A 297 -3.70 28.62 22.20
N ALA A 298 -4.91 29.10 21.92
CA ALA A 298 -6.14 28.49 22.42
C ALA A 298 -6.64 27.47 21.40
N LEU A 299 -6.98 26.27 21.84
CA LEU A 299 -7.52 25.20 21.02
C LEU A 299 -8.97 24.95 21.41
N VAL A 300 -9.84 24.94 20.39
CA VAL A 300 -11.23 24.52 20.51
C VAL A 300 -11.44 23.30 19.63
N ALA A 301 -11.84 22.18 20.22
CA ALA A 301 -12.26 20.99 19.50
C ALA A 301 -13.69 20.61 19.93
N ILE A 302 -14.54 20.31 18.96
CA ILE A 302 -15.96 19.99 19.17
C ILE A 302 -16.21 18.58 18.65
N ASP A 303 -16.81 17.73 19.48
CA ASP A 303 -17.18 16.37 19.12
C ASP A 303 -18.57 16.29 18.46
N ALA A 304 -19.01 15.07 18.16
CA ALA A 304 -20.33 14.79 17.59
C ALA A 304 -21.52 15.17 18.49
N PHE A 305 -21.32 15.19 19.81
CA PHE A 305 -22.35 15.50 20.81
C PHE A 305 -22.26 16.94 21.31
N ASN A 306 -21.45 17.77 20.64
CA ASN A 306 -21.19 19.16 20.97
C ASN A 306 -20.52 19.34 22.35
N ASN A 307 -19.85 18.31 22.87
CA ASN A 307 -18.87 18.47 23.92
C ASN A 307 -17.66 19.19 23.34
N THR A 308 -17.12 20.13 24.12
CA THR A 308 -16.09 21.06 23.65
C THR A 308 -14.87 20.97 24.53
N LEU A 309 -13.73 20.63 23.95
CA LEU A 309 -12.42 20.96 24.50
C LEU A 309 -12.16 22.45 24.22
N ASN A 310 -11.88 23.23 25.25
CA ASN A 310 -11.53 24.64 25.09
C ASN A 310 -10.44 25.01 26.10
N GLU A 311 -9.19 24.90 25.68
CA GLU A 311 -8.03 25.07 26.55
C GLU A 311 -6.89 25.81 25.83
N THR A 312 -5.99 26.43 26.61
CA THR A 312 -4.79 27.10 26.10
C THR A 312 -3.58 26.23 26.32
N TYR A 313 -2.75 26.08 25.29
CA TYR A 313 -1.58 25.22 25.29
C TYR A 313 -0.32 25.99 24.95
N ALA A 314 0.79 25.59 25.58
CA ALA A 314 2.12 25.97 25.13
C ALA A 314 2.57 25.00 24.02
N ILE A 315 3.17 25.52 22.96
CA ILE A 315 3.56 24.74 21.79
C ILE A 315 5.06 24.65 21.66
N LYS A 316 5.54 23.43 21.39
CA LYS A 316 6.91 23.20 20.94
C LYS A 316 6.97 23.47 19.44
N VAL A 317 7.81 24.43 19.03
CA VAL A 317 8.06 24.75 17.62
C VAL A 317 9.41 24.20 17.20
N TYR A 318 9.42 23.35 16.17
CA TYR A 318 10.62 22.76 15.59
C TYR A 318 11.02 23.53 14.32
N SER A 319 12.31 23.72 14.07
CA SER A 319 12.79 24.33 12.82
C SER A 319 12.69 23.36 11.65
N GLU A 320 12.18 23.79 10.49
CA GLU A 320 12.41 23.11 9.20
C GLU A 320 13.91 22.94 9.01
N GLY A 321 14.45 21.72 9.11
CA GLY A 321 15.89 21.55 8.89
C GLY A 321 16.61 20.38 9.54
N VAL A 322 15.93 19.49 10.28
CA VAL A 322 16.59 18.24 10.68
C VAL A 322 16.69 17.27 9.48
N GLU A 323 15.77 17.34 8.51
CA GLU A 323 15.85 16.54 7.27
C GLU A 323 16.95 17.01 6.30
N VAL A 324 17.20 18.32 6.18
CA VAL A 324 18.10 18.86 5.14
C VAL A 324 19.58 18.61 5.47
N LYS A 325 19.95 18.52 6.75
CA LYS A 325 21.35 18.21 7.15
C LYS A 325 21.78 16.78 6.82
N ASN A 326 20.85 15.83 6.69
CA ASN A 326 21.19 14.44 6.39
C ASN A 326 21.67 14.24 4.94
N GLN A 327 21.18 15.03 3.98
CA GLN A 327 21.70 14.97 2.60
C GLN A 327 23.10 15.59 2.47
N GLU A 328 23.36 16.71 3.15
CA GLU A 328 24.68 17.37 3.13
C GLU A 328 25.77 16.53 3.83
N ILE A 329 25.44 15.86 4.95
CA ILE A 329 26.39 14.95 5.63
C ILE A 329 26.71 13.74 4.74
N SER A 330 25.73 13.21 3.99
CA SER A 330 25.99 12.11 3.05
C SER A 330 26.91 12.55 1.89
N ALA A 331 26.73 13.77 1.37
CA ALA A 331 27.54 14.30 0.28
C ALA A 331 28.99 14.57 0.72
N VAL A 332 29.19 15.12 1.93
CA VAL A 332 30.54 15.33 2.50
C VAL A 332 31.23 14.01 2.77
N THR A 333 30.50 12.99 3.25
CA THR A 333 31.05 11.65 3.51
C THR A 333 31.45 10.95 2.21
N ILE A 334 30.62 11.01 1.17
CA ILE A 334 30.92 10.46 -0.16
C ILE A 334 32.12 11.18 -0.79
N ALA A 335 32.18 12.51 -0.69
CA ALA A 335 33.32 13.29 -1.17
C ALA A 335 34.64 12.92 -0.45
N LEU A 336 34.59 12.68 0.87
CA LEU A 336 35.76 12.28 1.65
C LEU A 336 36.25 10.88 1.24
N ILE A 337 35.33 9.94 1.02
CA ILE A 337 35.64 8.57 0.57
C ILE A 337 36.27 8.60 -0.83
N LEU A 338 35.72 9.38 -1.75
CA LEU A 338 36.28 9.55 -3.10
C LEU A 338 37.68 10.18 -3.05
N PHE A 339 37.89 11.18 -2.19
CA PHE A 339 39.19 11.83 -2.04
C PHE A 339 40.26 10.87 -1.45
N LEU A 340 39.88 10.05 -0.46
CA LEU A 340 40.73 8.98 0.08
C LEU A 340 41.04 7.90 -0.97
N GLY A 341 40.08 7.53 -1.81
CA GLY A 341 40.28 6.63 -2.95
C GLY A 341 41.28 7.18 -3.97
N ILE A 342 41.21 8.48 -4.28
CA ILE A 342 42.16 9.14 -5.18
C ILE A 342 43.56 9.22 -4.57
N LEU A 343 43.68 9.55 -3.28
CA LEU A 343 44.97 9.60 -2.58
C LEU A 343 45.63 8.21 -2.47
N THR A 344 44.85 7.17 -2.22
CA THR A 344 45.36 5.79 -2.19
C THR A 344 45.75 5.30 -3.58
N GLY A 345 44.97 5.64 -4.63
CA GLY A 345 45.35 5.37 -6.01
C GLY A 345 46.61 6.12 -6.46
N ALA A 346 46.72 7.41 -6.13
CA ALA A 346 47.87 8.24 -6.47
C ALA A 346 49.16 7.82 -5.72
N SER A 347 49.04 7.40 -4.46
CA SER A 347 50.17 6.85 -3.70
C SER A 347 50.61 5.48 -4.22
N LEU A 348 49.70 4.67 -4.78
CA LEU A 348 50.06 3.45 -5.49
C LEU A 348 50.84 3.71 -6.79
N ILE A 349 50.51 4.81 -7.49
CA ILE A 349 51.18 5.21 -8.75
C ILE A 349 52.54 5.88 -8.48
N LEU A 350 52.72 6.56 -7.34
CA LEU A 350 53.97 7.19 -6.92
C LEU A 350 54.92 6.25 -6.17
N PHE A 351 54.73 4.93 -6.32
CA PHE A 351 55.65 3.88 -5.87
C PHE A 351 57.03 4.08 -6.50
N ILE A 352 57.90 4.87 -5.85
CA ILE A 352 59.38 4.86 -5.88
C ILE A 352 59.81 6.09 -5.05
N ARG A 353 60.05 5.96 -3.72
CA ARG A 353 61.38 6.19 -3.09
C ARG A 353 61.51 6.39 -1.58
N THR A 354 60.49 6.59 -0.74
CA THR A 354 60.77 6.78 0.71
C THR A 354 59.77 6.16 1.67
N ALA A 355 60.25 5.22 2.50
CA ALA A 355 59.50 4.57 3.57
C ALA A 355 58.94 5.57 4.61
N LYS A 356 59.59 6.74 4.77
CA LYS A 356 59.12 7.80 5.68
C LYS A 356 57.79 8.42 5.25
N LEU A 357 57.54 8.53 3.95
CA LEU A 357 56.27 9.07 3.43
C LEU A 357 55.10 8.09 3.68
N HIS A 358 55.38 6.79 3.68
CA HIS A 358 54.37 5.75 3.88
C HIS A 358 53.86 5.74 5.32
N ILE A 359 54.77 5.87 6.29
CA ILE A 359 54.40 5.97 7.71
C ILE A 359 53.52 7.22 7.93
N PHE A 360 53.85 8.35 7.29
CA PHE A 360 53.06 9.57 7.41
C PHE A 360 51.66 9.45 6.81
N ILE A 361 51.53 8.87 5.60
CA ILE A 361 50.23 8.63 4.96
C ILE A 361 49.39 7.66 5.79
N LEU A 362 49.99 6.60 6.32
CA LEU A 362 49.29 5.61 7.15
C LEU A 362 48.76 6.23 8.45
N ILE A 363 49.54 7.12 9.07
CA ILE A 363 49.09 7.90 10.24
C ILE A 363 47.89 8.80 9.86
N LEU A 364 47.94 9.49 8.73
CA LEU A 364 46.81 10.32 8.26
C LEU A 364 45.55 9.49 8.00
N CYS A 365 45.68 8.31 7.39
CA CYS A 365 44.55 7.40 7.18
C CYS A 365 43.95 6.91 8.52
N VAL A 366 44.79 6.59 9.51
CA VAL A 366 44.33 6.18 10.85
C VAL A 366 43.64 7.34 11.56
N ILE A 367 44.18 8.56 11.48
CA ILE A 367 43.54 9.76 12.05
C ILE A 367 42.19 10.02 11.38
N ALA A 368 42.10 9.91 10.06
CA ALA A 368 40.84 10.07 9.33
C ALA A 368 39.80 9.02 9.73
N LEU A 369 40.21 7.76 9.91
CA LEU A 369 39.36 6.68 10.42
C LEU A 369 38.87 6.95 11.85
N ILE A 370 39.74 7.41 12.74
CA ILE A 370 39.38 7.76 14.11
C ILE A 370 38.41 8.94 14.13
N LEU A 371 38.68 10.00 13.35
CA LEU A 371 37.79 11.16 13.25
C LEU A 371 36.44 10.78 12.63
N SER A 372 36.41 9.86 11.65
CA SER A 372 35.17 9.29 11.10
C SER A 372 34.39 8.50 12.16
N ALA A 373 35.06 7.69 12.98
CA ALA A 373 34.40 6.94 14.05
C ALA A 373 33.85 7.87 15.15
N ILE A 374 34.62 8.90 15.54
CA ILE A 374 34.18 9.93 16.50
C ILE A 374 33.00 10.72 15.94
N ALA A 375 33.06 11.15 14.68
CA ALA A 375 31.94 11.84 14.03
C ALA A 375 30.69 10.96 13.93
N GLY A 376 30.86 9.66 13.67
CA GLY A 376 29.78 8.67 13.67
C GLY A 376 29.14 8.49 15.06
N GLU A 377 29.93 8.47 16.13
CA GLU A 377 29.40 8.42 17.50
C GLU A 377 28.76 9.74 17.95
N ILE A 378 29.31 10.89 17.54
CA ILE A 378 28.68 12.19 17.80
C ILE A 378 27.34 12.29 17.05
N ALA A 379 27.27 11.84 15.79
CA ALA A 379 26.03 11.77 15.01
C ALA A 379 25.00 10.84 15.68
N LYS A 380 25.40 9.63 16.11
CA LYS A 380 24.54 8.74 16.90
C LYS A 380 24.07 9.36 18.22
N SER A 381 24.92 10.16 18.88
CA SER A 381 24.54 10.84 20.14
C SER A 381 23.58 12.01 19.91
N ALA A 382 23.66 12.67 18.76
CA ALA A 382 22.71 13.69 18.33
C ALA A 382 21.37 13.06 17.91
N ASP A 383 21.41 11.90 17.24
CA ASP A 383 20.22 11.09 16.91
C ASP A 383 19.55 10.51 18.16
N ALA A 384 20.31 10.22 19.23
CA ALA A 384 19.76 9.78 20.51
C ALA A 384 19.01 10.89 21.29
N GLY A 385 19.09 12.15 20.83
CA GLY A 385 18.40 13.30 21.41
C GLY A 385 17.30 13.92 20.54
N GLY A 386 17.05 13.39 19.33
CA GLY A 386 16.11 13.99 18.38
C GLY A 386 15.50 12.95 17.45
N ASN A 387 14.29 12.49 17.79
CA ASN A 387 13.45 11.62 16.98
C ASN A 387 13.11 12.25 15.62
N ILE A 388 13.91 12.02 14.57
CA ILE A 388 13.45 12.19 13.18
C ILE A 388 13.90 11.00 12.34
N TYR A 389 12.89 10.22 11.97
CA TYR A 389 12.96 8.94 11.28
C TYR A 389 13.25 9.12 9.78
N ASN A 390 14.31 8.49 9.27
CA ASN A 390 14.63 8.47 7.85
C ASN A 390 13.53 7.74 7.05
N GLY A 391 12.87 8.50 6.18
CA GLY A 391 12.01 7.99 5.13
C GLY A 391 12.80 7.18 4.10
N ASN A 392 12.46 5.91 4.00
CA ASN A 392 12.50 5.17 2.75
C ASN A 392 11.26 4.29 2.69
N THR A 393 10.43 4.54 1.69
CA THR A 393 9.23 3.79 1.32
C THR A 393 9.59 2.31 1.23
N CYS A 394 9.07 1.48 2.13
CA CYS A 394 9.37 0.05 2.15
C CYS A 394 8.08 -0.77 2.13
N TRP A 395 8.14 -1.89 1.42
CA TRP A 395 7.09 -2.89 1.15
C TRP A 395 6.55 -3.60 2.42
N SER A 396 6.80 -3.03 3.59
CA SER A 396 6.51 -3.56 4.93
C SER A 396 5.18 -3.05 5.52
N CYS A 397 4.49 -2.11 4.85
CA CYS A 397 3.12 -1.69 5.19
C CYS A 397 2.07 -2.82 5.02
N LEU A 398 2.47 -4.00 4.53
CA LEU A 398 1.63 -5.21 4.48
C LEU A 398 1.80 -6.13 5.70
N GLY A 399 2.77 -5.86 6.60
CA GLY A 399 3.21 -6.84 7.60
C GLY A 399 2.73 -6.65 9.05
N LEU A 400 2.48 -5.41 9.51
CA LEU A 400 2.20 -5.15 10.94
C LEU A 400 0.90 -4.39 11.23
N SER A 401 0.10 -4.11 10.21
CA SER A 401 -1.28 -3.67 10.39
C SER A 401 -2.18 -4.70 9.73
N PRO A 402 -2.57 -5.79 10.44
CA PRO A 402 -3.52 -6.73 9.87
C PRO A 402 -4.78 -5.94 9.52
N LYS A 403 -5.11 -5.87 8.22
CA LYS A 403 -6.30 -5.20 7.68
C LYS A 403 -7.63 -5.83 8.13
N THR A 404 -7.57 -6.81 9.02
CA THR A 404 -8.69 -7.60 9.53
C THR A 404 -8.59 -7.72 11.03
N LEU A 405 -9.72 -7.56 11.73
CA LEU A 405 -9.89 -7.84 13.17
C LEU A 405 -9.66 -9.31 13.55
N ASN A 406 -9.30 -10.18 12.60
CA ASN A 406 -8.72 -11.48 12.89
C ASN A 406 -7.27 -11.27 13.31
N VAL A 407 -6.98 -11.47 14.60
CA VAL A 407 -5.64 -11.35 15.18
C VAL A 407 -4.72 -12.31 14.42
N SER A 408 -3.89 -11.76 13.54
CA SER A 408 -2.99 -12.58 12.73
C SER A 408 -1.74 -12.86 13.55
N TRP A 409 -1.77 -13.94 14.34
CA TRP A 409 -0.61 -14.44 15.07
C TRP A 409 0.50 -14.86 14.12
N LEU A 410 1.72 -14.39 14.39
CA LEU A 410 2.89 -14.63 13.58
C LEU A 410 3.80 -15.66 14.24
N GLU A 411 4.22 -16.69 13.49
CA GLU A 411 5.32 -17.57 13.86
C GLU A 411 6.67 -16.98 13.39
N LYS A 412 6.66 -16.37 12.20
CA LYS A 412 7.82 -15.81 11.51
C LYS A 412 7.59 -14.36 11.15
N TYR A 413 8.64 -13.64 10.82
CA TYR A 413 8.48 -12.33 10.18
C TYR A 413 7.72 -12.46 8.86
N PRO A 414 7.04 -11.40 8.38
CA PRO A 414 6.32 -11.42 7.10
C PRO A 414 7.17 -11.81 5.89
N ASN A 415 8.49 -11.62 5.96
CA ASN A 415 9.45 -12.06 4.94
C ASN A 415 9.81 -13.56 5.02
N GLY A 416 9.19 -14.32 5.93
CA GLY A 416 9.43 -15.74 6.18
C GLY A 416 10.65 -16.06 7.05
N SER A 417 11.39 -15.05 7.53
CA SER A 417 12.56 -15.29 8.41
C SER A 417 12.14 -15.56 9.85
N GLU A 418 12.92 -16.40 10.54
CA GLU A 418 12.68 -16.76 11.94
C GLU A 418 12.86 -15.55 12.86
N VAL A 419 12.01 -15.43 13.87
CA VAL A 419 12.11 -14.38 14.88
C VAL A 419 13.05 -14.82 16.00
N GLN A 420 14.08 -14.02 16.26
CA GLN A 420 15.00 -14.25 17.39
C GLN A 420 14.38 -13.66 18.66
N HIS A 421 13.59 -14.47 19.37
CA HIS A 421 12.94 -14.02 20.60
C HIS A 421 13.96 -13.82 21.74
N PRO A 422 13.88 -12.71 22.50
CA PRO A 422 14.69 -12.51 23.69
C PRO A 422 14.54 -13.67 24.67
N GLN A 423 15.66 -14.09 25.28
CA GLN A 423 15.68 -15.27 26.14
C GLN A 423 14.74 -15.13 27.34
N TRP A 424 14.59 -13.92 27.89
CA TRP A 424 13.70 -13.65 29.00
C TRP A 424 12.21 -13.86 28.62
N ILE A 425 11.81 -13.57 27.37
CA ILE A 425 10.45 -13.85 26.88
C ILE A 425 10.22 -15.36 26.82
N LEU A 426 11.20 -16.11 26.30
CA LEU A 426 11.13 -17.57 26.25
C LEU A 426 11.02 -18.18 27.65
N ASP A 427 11.74 -17.62 28.63
CA ASP A 427 11.71 -18.09 30.02
C ASP A 427 10.37 -17.78 30.72
N LEU A 428 9.72 -16.67 30.37
CA LEU A 428 8.36 -16.36 30.82
C LEU A 428 7.34 -17.32 30.19
N LEU A 429 7.41 -17.58 28.88
CA LEU A 429 6.51 -18.50 28.18
C LEU A 429 6.60 -19.94 28.72
N LYS A 430 7.80 -20.38 29.16
CA LYS A 430 7.99 -21.70 29.81
C LYS A 430 7.19 -21.87 31.11
N LYS A 431 6.71 -20.77 31.72
CA LYS A 431 5.79 -20.83 32.87
C LYS A 431 4.36 -21.27 32.50
N GLY A 432 4.08 -21.49 31.22
CA GLY A 432 2.79 -21.98 30.73
C GLY A 432 1.69 -20.91 30.70
N LYS A 433 2.06 -19.64 30.53
CA LYS A 433 1.13 -18.51 30.40
C LYS A 433 1.51 -17.64 29.19
N PRO A 434 0.54 -17.05 28.47
CA PRO A 434 0.85 -16.04 27.47
C PRO A 434 1.47 -14.83 28.15
N VAL A 435 2.34 -14.11 27.41
CA VAL A 435 3.07 -12.95 27.92
C VAL A 435 2.58 -11.71 27.21
N LEU A 436 2.09 -10.72 27.96
CA LEU A 436 1.77 -9.39 27.46
C LEU A 436 2.89 -8.43 27.86
N VAL A 437 3.53 -7.80 26.88
CA VAL A 437 4.56 -6.79 27.07
C VAL A 437 4.00 -5.44 26.65
N TYR A 438 4.06 -4.47 27.56
CA TYR A 438 3.69 -3.08 27.32
C TYR A 438 4.93 -2.20 27.42
N VAL A 439 5.38 -1.67 26.28
CA VAL A 439 6.54 -0.78 26.19
C VAL A 439 6.06 0.66 26.15
N HIS A 440 6.54 1.49 27.07
CA HIS A 440 6.19 2.89 27.18
C HIS A 440 7.42 3.76 27.44
N GLN A 441 7.22 5.08 27.38
CA GLN A 441 8.21 6.07 27.81
C GLN A 441 7.51 7.17 28.61
N VAL A 442 8.25 7.94 29.39
CA VAL A 442 7.71 9.12 30.08
C VAL A 442 8.51 10.36 29.65
N PRO A 443 7.86 11.43 29.16
CA PRO A 443 6.41 11.58 28.93
C PRO A 443 5.93 10.90 27.64
N CYS A 444 4.68 10.40 27.63
CA CYS A 444 4.04 9.81 26.45
C CYS A 444 2.51 9.79 26.59
N THR A 445 1.81 10.70 25.91
CA THR A 445 0.35 10.81 26.05
C THR A 445 -0.38 9.57 25.55
N GLY A 446 0.04 9.00 24.41
CA GLY A 446 -0.52 7.73 23.93
C GLY A 446 -0.35 6.61 24.95
N CYS A 447 0.76 6.59 25.68
CA CYS A 447 1.01 5.61 26.72
C CYS A 447 0.09 5.81 27.94
N GLU A 448 -0.18 7.06 28.32
CA GLU A 448 -1.13 7.37 29.39
C GLU A 448 -2.57 7.01 29.01
N ILE A 449 -2.98 7.29 27.76
CA ILE A 449 -4.29 6.92 27.21
C ILE A 449 -4.48 5.40 27.28
N GLN A 450 -3.52 4.64 26.73
CA GLN A 450 -3.61 3.18 26.73
C GLN A 450 -3.62 2.62 28.16
N TRP A 451 -2.77 3.14 29.04
CA TRP A 451 -2.72 2.71 30.44
C TRP A 451 -4.06 2.93 31.15
N LYS A 452 -4.63 4.13 31.01
CA LYS A 452 -5.93 4.49 31.60
C LYS A 452 -7.05 3.60 31.06
N ASP A 453 -7.04 3.32 29.76
CA ASP A 453 -8.02 2.43 29.14
C ASP A 453 -7.92 0.98 29.67
N MET A 454 -6.70 0.43 29.81
CA MET A 454 -6.49 -0.90 30.40
C MET A 454 -6.93 -0.97 31.87
N VAL A 455 -6.71 0.08 32.66
CA VAL A 455 -7.18 0.17 34.05
C VAL A 455 -8.71 0.25 34.11
N THR A 456 -9.31 1.11 33.29
CA THR A 456 -10.75 1.36 33.25
C THR A 456 -11.53 0.08 32.90
N HIS A 457 -10.99 -0.73 31.99
CA HIS A 457 -11.61 -1.98 31.56
C HIS A 457 -11.17 -3.20 32.38
N GLY A 458 -10.44 -3.00 33.48
CA GLY A 458 -10.04 -4.08 34.39
C GLY A 458 -9.12 -5.13 33.75
N ILE A 459 -8.32 -4.74 32.75
CA ILE A 459 -7.24 -5.56 32.19
C ILE A 459 -6.04 -5.53 33.14
N ILE A 460 -5.73 -4.35 33.67
CA ILE A 460 -4.72 -4.14 34.70
C ILE A 460 -5.31 -3.39 35.90
N SER A 461 -4.66 -3.48 37.05
CA SER A 461 -4.96 -2.67 38.23
C SER A 461 -4.17 -1.35 38.19
N ALA A 462 -4.56 -0.39 39.04
CA ALA A 462 -3.89 0.91 39.12
C ALA A 462 -2.40 0.83 39.50
N ASP A 463 -1.96 -0.25 40.15
CA ASP A 463 -0.55 -0.55 40.46
C ASP A 463 0.18 -1.29 39.33
N GLY A 464 -0.42 -1.40 38.14
CA GLY A 464 0.22 -1.94 36.95
C GLY A 464 0.32 -3.46 36.88
N LYS A 465 -0.51 -4.19 37.65
CA LYS A 465 -0.58 -5.66 37.58
C LYS A 465 -1.75 -6.10 36.71
N ILE A 466 -1.62 -7.25 36.05
CA ILE A 466 -2.76 -7.87 35.36
C ILE A 466 -3.91 -8.12 36.35
N SER A 467 -5.14 -7.82 35.96
CA SER A 467 -6.32 -7.86 36.83
C SER A 467 -7.53 -8.50 36.13
N GLY A 468 -8.69 -8.48 36.81
CA GLY A 468 -9.96 -8.96 36.26
C GLY A 468 -9.92 -10.43 35.81
N LYS A 469 -10.49 -10.70 34.62
CA LYS A 469 -10.56 -12.06 34.06
C LYS A 469 -9.19 -12.63 33.64
N TYR A 470 -8.16 -11.79 33.52
CA TYR A 470 -6.81 -12.20 33.11
C TYR A 470 -5.88 -12.44 34.30
N ALA A 471 -6.34 -12.14 35.53
CA ALA A 471 -5.57 -12.36 36.75
C ALA A 471 -5.16 -13.83 36.89
N GLY A 472 -3.85 -14.09 36.84
CA GLY A 472 -3.28 -15.42 36.93
C GLY A 472 -3.19 -16.18 35.60
N SER A 473 -3.82 -15.71 34.53
CA SER A 473 -3.81 -16.35 33.21
C SER A 473 -2.77 -15.76 32.25
N ILE A 474 -2.42 -14.48 32.42
CA ILE A 474 -1.43 -13.77 31.60
C ILE A 474 -0.24 -13.35 32.48
N GLU A 475 0.98 -13.47 31.97
CA GLU A 475 2.16 -12.80 32.53
C GLU A 475 2.26 -11.40 31.92
N PHE A 476 2.22 -10.34 32.74
CA PHE A 476 2.27 -8.96 32.26
C PHE A 476 3.61 -8.30 32.61
N VAL A 477 4.24 -7.69 31.62
CA VAL A 477 5.54 -7.02 31.72
C VAL A 477 5.42 -5.59 31.23
N VAL A 478 5.84 -4.63 32.05
CA VAL A 478 5.85 -3.20 31.72
C VAL A 478 7.30 -2.77 31.56
N LEU A 479 7.64 -2.17 30.41
CA LEU A 479 8.99 -1.75 30.07
C LEU A 479 9.04 -0.25 29.79
N ASP A 480 9.77 0.49 30.62
CA ASP A 480 10.02 1.93 30.44
C ASP A 480 11.36 2.16 29.72
N VAL A 481 11.30 2.63 28.47
CA VAL A 481 12.50 2.91 27.66
C VAL A 481 13.23 4.20 28.02
N THR A 482 12.64 5.03 28.87
CA THR A 482 13.29 6.23 29.43
C THR A 482 14.01 5.97 30.75
N SER A 483 13.74 4.85 31.41
CA SER A 483 14.41 4.48 32.66
C SER A 483 15.92 4.22 32.44
N GLY A 484 16.76 4.60 33.39
CA GLY A 484 18.21 4.30 33.35
C GLY A 484 18.56 2.86 33.76
N SER A 485 17.67 1.88 33.55
CA SER A 485 17.72 0.56 34.18
C SER A 485 17.54 -0.61 33.19
N GLU A 486 17.64 -1.85 33.66
CA GLU A 486 17.45 -3.08 32.87
C GLU A 486 16.13 -3.12 32.06
N THR A 487 15.10 -2.40 32.50
CA THR A 487 13.82 -2.27 31.77
C THR A 487 13.97 -1.49 30.46
N ARG A 488 14.93 -0.57 30.37
CA ARG A 488 15.20 0.17 29.13
C ARG A 488 15.83 -0.71 28.06
N ASP A 489 16.86 -1.48 28.41
CA ASP A 489 17.53 -2.36 27.44
C ASP A 489 16.56 -3.41 26.91
N SER A 490 15.76 -4.00 27.82
CA SER A 490 14.69 -4.94 27.46
C SER A 490 13.62 -4.28 26.58
N GLY A 491 13.22 -3.03 26.88
CA GLY A 491 12.24 -2.30 26.09
C GLY A 491 12.75 -1.96 24.68
N ILE A 492 14.01 -1.52 24.56
CA ILE A 492 14.66 -1.26 23.26
C ILE A 492 14.80 -2.55 22.45
N GLU A 493 15.14 -3.67 23.10
CA GLU A 493 15.21 -4.98 22.46
C GLU A 493 13.85 -5.42 21.91
N VAL A 494 12.77 -5.27 22.69
CA VAL A 494 11.40 -5.55 22.23
C VAL A 494 11.03 -4.67 21.05
N LEU A 495 11.28 -3.36 21.13
CA LEU A 495 10.96 -2.44 20.06
C LEU A 495 11.69 -2.80 18.76
N ARG A 496 12.99 -3.13 18.83
CA ARG A 496 13.78 -3.54 17.66
C ARG A 496 13.34 -4.88 17.07
N THR A 497 12.86 -5.79 17.91
CA THR A 497 12.52 -7.16 17.49
C THR A 497 11.12 -7.24 16.90
N TYR A 498 10.15 -6.48 17.44
CA TYR A 498 8.73 -6.69 17.17
C TYR A 498 8.01 -5.49 16.54
N THR A 499 8.67 -4.35 16.38
CA THR A 499 8.10 -3.22 15.62
C THR A 499 8.82 -3.06 14.28
N SER A 500 8.08 -2.69 13.24
CA SER A 500 8.63 -2.32 11.94
C SER A 500 8.37 -0.84 11.71
N GLY A 501 9.41 -0.10 11.35
CA GLY A 501 9.32 1.34 11.11
C GLY A 501 9.78 2.15 12.32
N PRO A 502 9.24 3.37 12.51
CA PRO A 502 9.66 4.22 13.60
C PRO A 502 9.42 3.55 14.96
N ILE A 503 10.46 3.46 15.77
CA ILE A 503 10.43 2.89 17.12
C ILE A 503 9.54 3.78 18.00
N GLY A 504 8.26 3.41 18.11
CA GLY A 504 7.26 4.21 18.80
C GLY A 504 6.82 3.59 20.13
N THR A 505 6.56 4.44 21.12
CA THR A 505 5.78 4.08 22.30
C THR A 505 4.44 4.82 22.27
N PRO A 506 3.33 4.20 22.73
CA PRO A 506 3.29 2.86 23.28
C PRO A 506 3.47 1.80 22.21
N THR A 507 4.04 0.66 22.60
CA THR A 507 4.03 -0.57 21.79
C THR A 507 3.55 -1.70 22.67
N THR A 508 2.62 -2.48 22.14
CA THR A 508 2.07 -3.65 22.83
C THR A 508 2.44 -4.90 22.06
N VAL A 509 3.02 -5.89 22.74
CA VAL A 509 3.37 -7.18 22.14
C VAL A 509 2.78 -8.28 22.99
N CYS A 510 2.06 -9.21 22.38
CA CYS A 510 1.51 -10.39 23.04
C CYS A 510 2.17 -11.64 22.47
N PHE A 511 2.54 -12.57 23.35
CA PHE A 511 3.19 -13.83 23.01
C PHE A 511 2.37 -15.00 23.54
N THR A 512 2.29 -16.07 22.77
CA THR A 512 1.73 -17.34 23.22
C THR A 512 2.52 -18.52 22.64
N MET A 513 2.26 -19.72 23.13
CA MET A 513 2.83 -20.95 22.60
C MET A 513 1.73 -21.80 22.00
N HIS A 514 1.89 -22.25 20.76
CA HIS A 514 0.96 -23.20 20.14
C HIS A 514 1.74 -24.29 19.40
N SER A 515 1.41 -25.56 19.64
CA SER A 515 2.11 -26.70 19.02
C SER A 515 3.65 -26.66 19.15
N GLY A 516 4.16 -26.20 20.30
CA GLY A 516 5.59 -26.11 20.57
C GLY A 516 6.31 -24.92 19.90
N LYS A 517 5.58 -24.02 19.25
CA LYS A 517 6.13 -22.83 18.58
C LYS A 517 5.68 -21.56 19.29
N VAL A 518 6.54 -20.54 19.28
CA VAL A 518 6.20 -19.21 19.76
C VAL A 518 5.40 -18.49 18.69
N LEU A 519 4.22 -18.03 19.06
CA LEU A 519 3.43 -17.12 18.27
C LEU A 519 3.47 -15.74 18.92
N TRP A 520 3.51 -14.70 18.10
CA TRP A 520 3.50 -13.32 18.58
C TRP A 520 2.57 -12.43 17.77
N TRP A 521 2.09 -11.39 18.44
CA TRP A 521 1.32 -10.30 17.87
C TRP A 521 1.89 -8.99 18.41
N ALA A 522 2.04 -7.97 17.58
CA ALA A 522 2.55 -6.67 17.99
C ALA A 522 1.76 -5.54 17.34
N LYS A 523 1.61 -4.43 18.08
CA LYS A 523 1.06 -3.19 17.56
C LYS A 523 1.78 -1.99 18.17
N ALA A 524 2.23 -1.11 17.29
CA ALA A 524 2.73 0.21 17.67
C ALA A 524 1.57 1.21 17.74
N GLY A 525 1.63 2.14 18.68
CA GLY A 525 0.54 3.07 18.99
C GLY A 525 -0.44 2.52 20.03
N VAL A 526 -1.46 3.33 20.33
CA VAL A 526 -2.47 3.03 21.35
C VAL A 526 -3.28 1.80 20.95
N VAL A 527 -3.30 0.79 21.82
CA VAL A 527 -4.17 -0.39 21.69
C VAL A 527 -5.31 -0.30 22.70
N TYR A 528 -6.53 -0.11 22.21
CA TYR A 528 -7.71 -0.05 23.06
C TYR A 528 -8.15 -1.42 23.56
N SER A 529 -8.86 -1.42 24.67
CA SER A 529 -9.28 -2.58 25.46
C SER A 529 -10.10 -3.59 24.67
N ASN A 530 -10.95 -3.15 23.74
CA ASN A 530 -11.74 -4.05 22.87
C ASN A 530 -10.84 -4.91 21.97
N GLU A 531 -9.80 -4.32 21.37
CA GLU A 531 -8.82 -5.04 20.56
C GLU A 531 -7.90 -5.88 21.45
N LEU A 532 -7.37 -5.28 22.52
CA LEU A 532 -6.46 -5.97 23.42
C LEU A 532 -7.12 -7.20 24.08
N THR A 533 -8.40 -7.10 24.45
CA THR A 533 -9.13 -8.24 25.02
C THR A 533 -9.31 -9.38 24.04
N ALA A 534 -9.59 -9.10 22.76
CA ALA A 534 -9.65 -10.12 21.72
C ALA A 534 -8.30 -10.86 21.55
N VAL A 535 -7.20 -10.10 21.54
CA VAL A 535 -5.84 -10.66 21.46
C VAL A 535 -5.54 -11.54 22.69
N LEU A 536 -5.88 -11.10 23.90
CA LEU A 536 -5.62 -11.85 25.12
C LEU A 536 -6.47 -13.12 25.24
N ASP A 537 -7.75 -13.05 24.86
CA ASP A 537 -8.64 -14.21 24.86
C ASP A 537 -8.14 -15.29 23.87
N GLU A 538 -7.70 -14.88 22.68
CA GLU A 538 -7.13 -15.79 21.69
C GLU A 538 -5.76 -16.34 22.13
N ALA A 539 -4.90 -15.52 22.77
CA ALA A 539 -3.62 -15.97 23.29
C ALA A 539 -3.79 -17.10 24.32
N ILE A 540 -4.76 -16.96 25.23
CA ILE A 540 -5.11 -17.98 26.23
C ILE A 540 -5.66 -19.24 25.56
N HIS A 541 -6.53 -19.06 24.56
CA HIS A 541 -7.08 -20.19 23.80
C HIS A 541 -5.97 -20.99 23.09
N LEU A 542 -5.08 -20.33 22.36
CA LEU A 542 -3.97 -20.97 21.64
C LEU A 542 -2.98 -21.71 22.55
N MET A 543 -2.82 -21.26 23.79
CA MET A 543 -1.91 -21.89 24.74
C MET A 543 -2.47 -23.16 25.38
N HIS A 544 -3.79 -23.29 25.45
CA HIS A 544 -4.46 -24.37 26.15
C HIS A 544 -5.29 -25.29 25.23
N GLY A 545 -5.49 -24.91 23.97
CA GLY A 545 -6.06 -25.72 22.91
C GLY A 545 -4.98 -26.37 22.05
#